data_AF-A0A8C2A5Q3-F1
#
_entry.id   AF-A0A8C2A5Q3-F1
#
_cell.length_a   1.000
_cell.length_b   1.000
_cell.length_c   1.000
_cell.angle_alpha   90.00
_cell.angle_beta   90.00
_cell.angle_gamma   90.00
#
_symmetry.space_group_name_H-M   'P 1'
#
loop_
_entity.id
_entity.type
_entity.pdbx_description
1 polymer ?
#
loop_
_entity_poly.entity_id
_entity_poly.type
_entity_poly.pdbx_seq_one_letter_code
_entity_poly.pdbx_strand_id
1 'polypeptide(L)'
;MQTDLGFQRVLLKVQQSLTVDEVQDLVFLCSDLLSLKDLSAVTSAGQLFSLLENRDLLSWEDPSLLLELLRILKRNSLIRSLTSDDVMPTNGTTYSQLISPYRQLLYELSESICEQDLKNIKFLLLKTLPRKKLEKDTTLLQLFLEMEKEGFLDENNLDVLQKMIADINPCLEKRIIQYKSEKSLEVVFQWLGFEVLTERNCDRHQIMQVLRDLAARDHTSADCVVCCVLSHGKIKGIVGVDGQIVTYRELIETLSPSQCPTLFKKPKLFFIQACRGTDDQPAAFPQIFPDDEVMPVSDSAVPRDSIPKMADYLLAMSTVPGVDLLSILTQVNSDWSKKTDKSGLRKQMPQPEFTLTKRVVFPKPKTRTPLP
;
A
#
# COMPACT_ATOMS: atom_id res chain seq x y z
N MET A 1 -21.02 18.16 -28.23
CA MET A 1 -21.14 19.60 -27.89
C MET A 1 -21.67 19.83 -26.48
N GLN A 2 -22.78 19.22 -26.05
CA GLN A 2 -23.36 19.47 -24.72
C GLN A 2 -22.53 18.89 -23.55
N THR A 3 -21.87 17.76 -23.77
CA THR A 3 -20.95 17.09 -22.81
C THR A 3 -19.62 17.83 -22.67
N ASP A 4 -19.03 18.24 -23.79
CA ASP A 4 -17.74 18.94 -23.87
C ASP A 4 -17.77 20.33 -23.18
N LEU A 5 -18.83 21.11 -23.41
CA LEU A 5 -19.03 22.39 -22.71
C LEU A 5 -19.27 22.22 -21.20
N GLY A 6 -19.85 21.07 -20.80
CA GLY A 6 -20.04 20.69 -19.40
C GLY A 6 -18.71 20.41 -18.70
N PHE A 7 -17.82 19.67 -19.35
CA PHE A 7 -16.50 19.36 -18.81
C PHE A 7 -15.62 20.60 -18.65
N GLN A 8 -15.59 21.47 -19.67
CA GLN A 8 -14.83 22.72 -19.61
C GLN A 8 -15.29 23.65 -18.48
N ARG A 9 -16.59 23.65 -18.13
CA ARG A 9 -17.11 24.36 -16.95
C ARG A 9 -16.60 23.78 -15.63
N VAL A 10 -16.43 22.48 -15.56
CA VAL A 10 -15.86 21.80 -14.38
C VAL A 10 -14.39 22.16 -14.25
N LEU A 11 -13.61 22.05 -15.32
CA LEU A 11 -12.22 22.45 -15.34
C LEU A 11 -12.06 23.93 -14.98
N LEU A 12 -12.98 24.80 -15.42
CA LEU A 12 -13.04 26.21 -15.02
C LEU A 12 -13.27 26.39 -13.52
N LYS A 13 -14.22 25.67 -12.93
CA LYS A 13 -14.49 25.72 -11.49
C LYS A 13 -13.30 25.23 -10.67
N VAL A 14 -12.63 24.16 -11.14
CA VAL A 14 -11.43 23.62 -10.49
C VAL A 14 -10.29 24.62 -10.57
N GLN A 15 -9.94 25.13 -11.76
CA GLN A 15 -8.81 26.07 -11.89
C GLN A 15 -9.00 27.34 -11.06
N GLN A 16 -10.24 27.83 -10.91
CA GLN A 16 -10.54 29.00 -10.10
C GLN A 16 -10.43 28.74 -8.59
N SER A 17 -10.41 27.48 -8.18
CA SER A 17 -10.34 27.06 -6.78
C SER A 17 -8.92 26.71 -6.31
N LEU A 18 -7.96 26.59 -7.25
CA LEU A 18 -6.58 26.19 -6.97
C LEU A 18 -5.66 27.41 -6.82
N THR A 19 -4.71 27.32 -5.88
CA THR A 19 -3.65 28.32 -5.72
C THR A 19 -2.50 28.09 -6.69
N VAL A 20 -1.60 29.06 -6.82
CA VAL A 20 -0.39 28.92 -7.66
C VAL A 20 0.50 27.78 -7.17
N ASP A 21 0.65 27.62 -5.85
CA ASP A 21 1.44 26.56 -5.25
C ASP A 21 0.82 25.18 -5.56
N GLU A 22 -0.50 25.05 -5.44
CA GLU A 22 -1.19 23.79 -5.79
C GLU A 22 -1.08 23.46 -7.28
N VAL A 23 -1.02 24.46 -8.17
CA VAL A 23 -0.73 24.21 -9.58
C VAL A 23 0.65 23.61 -9.76
N GLN A 24 1.65 24.06 -9.01
CA GLN A 24 2.99 23.48 -9.03
C GLN A 24 3.01 22.06 -8.46
N ASP A 25 2.22 21.79 -7.42
CA ASP A 25 2.05 20.45 -6.87
C ASP A 25 1.42 19.50 -7.89
N LEU A 26 0.39 19.95 -8.63
CA LEU A 26 -0.19 19.17 -9.72
C LEU A 26 0.81 18.89 -10.84
N VAL A 27 1.63 19.88 -11.20
CA VAL A 27 2.72 19.73 -12.18
C VAL A 27 3.72 18.68 -11.70
N PHE A 28 4.10 18.68 -10.43
CA PHE A 28 4.96 17.65 -9.84
C PHE A 28 4.32 16.26 -9.91
N LEU A 29 3.06 16.12 -9.51
CA LEU A 29 2.35 14.83 -9.51
C LEU A 29 2.23 14.25 -10.92
N CYS A 30 2.08 15.10 -11.95
CA CYS A 30 1.97 14.69 -13.35
C CYS A 30 3.32 14.45 -14.05
N SER A 31 4.45 14.55 -13.36
CA SER A 31 5.79 14.48 -13.99
C SER A 31 6.18 13.12 -14.56
N ASP A 32 5.51 12.04 -14.16
CA ASP A 32 5.67 10.72 -14.77
C ASP A 32 4.76 10.53 -16.00
N LEU A 33 3.71 11.35 -16.14
CA LEU A 33 2.72 11.29 -17.21
C LEU A 33 3.07 12.19 -18.40
N LEU A 34 3.76 13.30 -18.11
CA LEU A 34 4.08 14.35 -19.08
C LEU A 34 5.59 14.61 -19.10
N SER A 35 6.12 15.02 -20.25
CA SER A 35 7.54 15.34 -20.33
C SER A 35 7.87 16.59 -19.50
N LEU A 36 9.01 16.60 -18.79
CA LEU A 36 9.48 17.77 -18.04
C LEU A 36 9.56 19.04 -18.89
N LYS A 37 9.80 18.89 -20.19
CA LYS A 37 9.81 20.00 -21.15
C LYS A 37 8.43 20.62 -21.28
N ASP A 38 7.39 19.81 -21.43
CA ASP A 38 6.01 20.29 -21.56
C ASP A 38 5.54 20.95 -20.25
N LEU A 39 5.89 20.35 -19.12
CA LEU A 39 5.54 20.84 -17.79
C LEU A 39 6.22 22.17 -17.42
N SER A 40 7.44 22.41 -17.90
CA SER A 40 8.18 23.65 -17.61
C SER A 40 7.49 24.93 -18.12
N ALA A 41 6.58 24.79 -19.10
CA ALA A 41 5.82 25.91 -19.67
C ALA A 41 4.49 26.16 -18.93
N VAL A 42 4.08 25.26 -18.02
CA VAL A 42 2.79 25.32 -17.33
C VAL A 42 2.85 26.34 -16.21
N THR A 43 2.06 27.40 -16.36
CA THR A 43 1.93 28.48 -15.38
C THR A 43 0.53 28.56 -14.76
N SER A 44 -0.44 27.81 -15.29
CA SER A 44 -1.80 27.75 -14.76
C SER A 44 -2.41 26.36 -14.83
N ALA A 45 -3.39 26.07 -13.96
CA ALA A 45 -4.14 24.82 -14.00
C ALA A 45 -4.82 24.58 -15.36
N GLY A 46 -5.34 25.63 -16.00
CA GLY A 46 -5.96 25.51 -17.32
C GLY A 46 -5.00 25.02 -18.40
N GLN A 47 -3.74 25.46 -18.38
CA GLN A 47 -2.70 24.95 -19.29
C GLN A 47 -2.40 23.48 -19.01
N LEU A 48 -2.30 23.09 -17.74
CA LEU A 48 -2.09 21.69 -17.35
C LEU A 48 -3.23 20.79 -17.84
N PHE A 49 -4.48 21.19 -17.58
CA PHE A 49 -5.65 20.41 -18.00
C PHE A 49 -5.74 20.29 -19.51
N SER A 50 -5.48 21.37 -20.25
CA SER A 50 -5.42 21.32 -21.72
C SER A 50 -4.35 20.36 -22.23
N LEU A 51 -3.18 20.31 -21.57
CA LEU A 51 -2.11 19.35 -21.92
C LEU A 51 -2.52 17.91 -21.64
N LEU A 52 -3.22 17.65 -20.53
CA LEU A 52 -3.73 16.32 -20.17
C LEU A 52 -4.85 15.87 -21.13
N GLU A 53 -5.76 16.78 -21.52
CA GLU A 53 -6.79 16.52 -22.53
C GLU A 53 -6.16 16.17 -23.88
N ASN A 54 -5.14 16.92 -24.32
CA ASN A 54 -4.42 16.66 -25.58
C ASN A 54 -3.65 15.32 -25.60
N ARG A 55 -3.47 14.67 -24.44
CA ARG A 55 -2.80 13.36 -24.30
C ARG A 55 -3.81 12.23 -24.03
N ASP A 56 -5.11 12.50 -24.12
CA ASP A 56 -6.20 11.58 -23.81
C ASP A 56 -6.15 11.03 -22.36
N LEU A 57 -5.47 11.75 -21.45
CA LEU A 57 -5.36 11.39 -20.03
C LEU A 57 -6.48 11.98 -19.17
N LEU A 58 -7.26 12.90 -19.75
CA LEU A 58 -8.32 13.61 -19.06
C LEU A 58 -9.47 13.84 -20.04
N SER A 59 -10.67 13.38 -19.70
CA SER A 59 -11.86 13.63 -20.51
C SER A 59 -13.12 13.63 -19.66
N TRP A 60 -14.25 14.02 -20.25
CA TRP A 60 -15.56 13.89 -19.62
C TRP A 60 -15.93 12.44 -19.32
N GLU A 61 -15.56 11.51 -20.21
CA GLU A 61 -15.91 10.09 -20.10
C GLU A 61 -15.07 9.39 -19.02
N ASP A 62 -13.84 9.87 -18.82
CA ASP A 62 -12.91 9.40 -17.81
C ASP A 62 -12.28 10.58 -17.02
N PRO A 63 -12.99 11.09 -15.99
CA PRO A 63 -12.47 12.15 -15.12
C PRO A 63 -11.62 11.60 -13.96
N SER A 64 -11.22 10.32 -14.01
CA SER A 64 -10.56 9.63 -12.90
C SER A 64 -9.28 10.33 -12.44
N LEU A 65 -8.41 10.75 -13.37
CA LEU A 65 -7.18 11.47 -13.08
C LEU A 65 -7.42 12.77 -12.31
N LEU A 66 -8.43 13.55 -12.71
CA LEU A 66 -8.76 14.81 -12.04
C LEU A 66 -9.23 14.55 -10.61
N LEU A 67 -10.08 13.55 -10.40
CA LEU A 67 -10.54 13.17 -9.07
C LEU A 67 -9.41 12.61 -8.20
N GLU A 68 -8.48 11.87 -8.79
CA GLU A 68 -7.26 11.38 -8.13
C GLU A 68 -6.38 12.55 -7.67
N LEU A 69 -6.03 13.46 -8.57
CA LEU A 69 -5.23 14.65 -8.28
C LEU A 69 -5.85 15.52 -7.16
N LEU A 70 -7.15 15.80 -7.25
CA LEU A 70 -7.86 16.58 -6.22
C LEU A 70 -7.90 15.87 -4.87
N ARG A 71 -7.91 14.54 -4.87
CA ARG A 71 -7.88 13.73 -3.64
C ARG A 71 -6.50 13.78 -3.00
N ILE A 72 -5.43 13.70 -3.80
CA ILE A 72 -4.04 13.85 -3.34
C ILE A 72 -3.85 15.25 -2.71
N LEU A 73 -4.34 16.32 -3.36
CA LEU A 73 -4.37 17.68 -2.80
C LEU A 73 -5.34 17.88 -1.63
N LYS A 74 -6.07 16.83 -1.22
CA LYS A 74 -7.07 16.85 -0.13
C LYS A 74 -8.20 17.88 -0.33
N ARG A 75 -8.53 18.21 -1.58
CA ARG A 75 -9.64 19.13 -1.95
C ARG A 75 -11.01 18.44 -1.89
N ASN A 76 -11.31 17.81 -0.75
CA ASN A 76 -12.51 16.99 -0.54
C ASN A 76 -13.82 17.77 -0.71
N SER A 77 -13.87 19.05 -0.33
CA SER A 77 -15.04 19.90 -0.52
C SER A 77 -15.34 20.15 -2.00
N LEU A 78 -14.28 20.36 -2.79
CA LEU A 78 -14.39 20.53 -4.24
C LEU A 78 -14.86 19.24 -4.90
N ILE A 79 -14.26 18.09 -4.53
CA ILE A 79 -14.70 16.76 -5.01
C ILE A 79 -16.19 16.56 -4.76
N ARG A 80 -16.66 16.77 -3.52
CA ARG A 80 -18.08 16.65 -3.16
C ARG A 80 -18.97 17.57 -4.00
N SER A 81 -18.52 18.80 -4.26
CA SER A 81 -19.27 19.75 -5.09
C SER A 81 -19.29 19.37 -6.57
N LEU A 82 -18.36 18.54 -7.04
CA LEU A 82 -18.35 18.06 -8.42
C LEU A 82 -19.16 16.77 -8.58
N THR A 83 -19.21 15.93 -7.54
CA THR A 83 -19.90 14.63 -7.58
C THR A 83 -21.38 14.71 -7.20
N SER A 84 -21.79 15.63 -6.33
CA SER A 84 -23.18 15.71 -5.84
C SER A 84 -24.19 16.24 -6.86
N ASP A 85 -23.73 16.90 -7.92
CA ASP A 85 -24.60 17.58 -8.89
C ASP A 85 -24.87 16.74 -10.17
N ASP A 86 -24.53 15.44 -10.18
CA ASP A 86 -24.49 14.58 -11.41
C ASP A 86 -23.64 15.19 -12.54
N VAL A 87 -22.68 16.05 -12.18
CA VAL A 87 -21.83 16.80 -13.11
C VAL A 87 -20.67 15.95 -13.64
N MET A 88 -20.46 14.72 -13.14
CA MET A 88 -19.46 13.78 -13.67
C MET A 88 -20.02 12.36 -13.67
N PRO A 89 -19.70 11.53 -14.69
CA PRO A 89 -20.04 10.12 -14.67
C PRO A 89 -19.29 9.43 -13.52
N THR A 90 -20.03 8.96 -12.52
CA THR A 90 -19.50 8.10 -11.44
C THR A 90 -19.52 6.64 -11.91
N ASN A 91 -18.80 6.35 -13.00
CA ASN A 91 -18.58 4.96 -13.41
C ASN A 91 -17.91 4.27 -12.23
N GLY A 92 -18.56 3.25 -11.67
CA GLY A 92 -18.26 2.67 -10.36
C GLY A 92 -16.75 2.56 -10.12
N THR A 93 -16.31 3.22 -9.04
CA THR A 93 -14.98 3.23 -8.39
C THR A 93 -13.96 2.16 -8.81
N THR A 94 -13.59 2.06 -10.08
CA THR A 94 -12.31 1.49 -10.46
C THR A 94 -11.30 2.55 -10.15
N TYR A 95 -10.58 2.35 -9.03
CA TYR A 95 -9.46 3.16 -8.60
C TYR A 95 -8.33 3.04 -9.63
N SER A 96 -8.44 3.74 -10.77
CA SER A 96 -7.31 3.86 -11.69
C SER A 96 -6.27 4.73 -11.00
N GLN A 97 -5.17 4.12 -10.58
CA GLN A 97 -4.00 4.82 -10.07
C GLN A 97 -3.18 5.27 -11.27
N LEU A 98 -3.47 6.45 -11.80
CA LEU A 98 -2.68 7.04 -12.88
C LEU A 98 -1.46 7.76 -12.32
N ILE A 99 -1.58 8.34 -11.12
CA ILE A 99 -0.44 8.92 -10.42
C ILE A 99 0.37 7.82 -9.75
N SER A 100 1.68 7.82 -10.00
CA SER A 100 2.55 6.78 -9.44
C SER A 100 2.56 6.86 -7.90
N PRO A 101 2.54 5.70 -7.20
CA PRO A 101 2.62 5.68 -5.74
C PRO A 101 3.89 6.35 -5.20
N TYR A 102 4.95 6.36 -6.00
CA TYR A 102 6.19 7.08 -5.74
C TYR A 102 5.99 8.60 -5.68
N ARG A 103 5.32 9.20 -6.68
CA ARG A 103 5.02 10.64 -6.68
C ARG A 103 4.13 11.02 -5.52
N GLN A 104 3.13 10.20 -5.22
CA GLN A 104 2.27 10.40 -4.06
C GLN A 104 3.09 10.38 -2.75
N LEU A 105 4.00 9.42 -2.55
CA LEU A 105 4.87 9.38 -1.38
C LEU A 105 5.67 10.69 -1.23
N LEU A 106 6.32 11.14 -2.30
CA LEU A 106 7.15 12.35 -2.26
C LEU A 106 6.32 13.60 -1.95
N TYR A 107 5.13 13.73 -2.55
CA TYR A 107 4.21 14.82 -2.25
C TYR A 107 3.75 14.80 -0.79
N GLU A 108 3.35 13.64 -0.29
CA GLU A 108 2.88 13.58 1.08
C GLU A 108 3.99 13.82 2.12
N LEU A 109 5.25 13.49 1.78
CA LEU A 109 6.42 13.87 2.57
C LEU A 109 6.62 15.39 2.55
N SER A 110 6.50 16.05 1.38
CA SER A 110 6.66 17.51 1.31
C SER A 110 5.61 18.26 2.13
N GLU A 111 4.38 17.76 2.15
CA GLU A 111 3.30 18.32 2.97
C GLU A 111 3.52 18.16 4.48
N SER A 112 4.35 17.19 4.89
CA SER A 112 4.57 16.87 6.31
C SER A 112 5.87 17.47 6.87
N ILE A 113 6.73 18.03 6.01
CA ILE A 113 8.06 18.55 6.35
C ILE A 113 7.98 20.05 6.57
N CYS A 114 8.49 20.53 7.70
CA CYS A 114 8.50 21.96 7.99
C CYS A 114 9.68 22.70 7.31
N GLU A 115 9.64 24.03 7.30
CA GLU A 115 10.71 24.85 6.69
C GLU A 115 12.08 24.59 7.34
N GLN A 116 12.11 24.31 8.65
CA GLN A 116 13.36 23.98 9.37
C GLN A 116 13.91 22.62 8.95
N ASP A 117 13.04 21.62 8.79
CA ASP A 117 13.41 20.30 8.29
C ASP A 117 13.98 20.42 6.87
N LEU A 118 13.35 21.22 5.99
CA LEU A 118 13.86 21.48 4.64
C LEU A 118 15.26 22.13 4.67
N LYS A 119 15.51 23.08 5.58
CA LYS A 119 16.86 23.66 5.77
C LYS A 119 17.87 22.60 6.19
N ASN A 120 17.48 21.68 7.08
CA ASN A 120 18.33 20.57 7.51
C ASN A 120 18.59 19.59 6.34
N ILE A 121 17.58 19.25 5.53
CA ILE A 121 17.73 18.40 4.33
C ILE A 121 18.71 19.06 3.35
N LYS A 122 18.52 20.35 3.04
CA LYS A 122 19.42 21.12 2.16
C LYS A 122 20.86 21.09 2.69
N PHE A 123 21.05 21.20 4.01
CA PHE A 123 22.36 21.11 4.65
C PHE A 123 23.01 19.73 4.46
N LEU A 124 22.26 18.64 4.65
CA LEU A 124 22.76 17.27 4.44
C LEU A 124 23.16 17.03 2.97
N LEU A 125 22.46 17.65 2.02
CA LEU A 125 22.72 17.51 0.58
C LEU A 125 23.86 18.39 0.06
N LEU A 126 24.49 19.26 0.87
CA LEU A 126 25.54 20.19 0.40
C LEU A 126 26.76 19.51 -0.22
N LYS A 127 27.02 18.25 0.13
CA LYS A 127 28.12 17.44 -0.43
C LYS A 127 27.67 16.55 -1.59
N THR A 128 26.37 16.41 -1.80
CA THR A 128 25.76 15.51 -2.78
C THR A 128 25.28 16.26 -4.01
N LEU A 129 24.67 17.44 -3.82
CA LEU A 129 24.12 18.28 -4.87
C LEU A 129 24.89 19.61 -5.02
N PRO A 130 24.94 20.19 -6.24
CA PRO A 130 25.53 21.50 -6.46
C PRO A 130 24.83 22.59 -5.65
N ARG A 131 25.58 23.52 -5.04
CA ARG A 131 25.01 24.63 -4.24
C ARG A 131 23.98 25.49 -4.99
N LYS A 132 24.13 25.64 -6.31
CA LYS A 132 23.18 26.36 -7.17
C LYS A 132 21.78 25.71 -7.22
N LYS A 133 21.66 24.47 -6.75
CA LYS A 133 20.39 23.72 -6.70
C LYS A 133 19.79 23.68 -5.30
N LEU A 134 20.50 24.23 -4.32
CA LEU A 134 20.11 24.31 -2.92
C LEU A 134 19.80 25.76 -2.54
N GLU A 135 19.18 26.51 -3.46
CA GLU A 135 18.85 27.92 -3.28
C GLU A 135 17.76 28.10 -2.20
N LYS A 136 17.60 29.33 -1.71
CA LYS A 136 16.72 29.59 -0.55
C LYS A 136 15.24 29.36 -0.86
N ASP A 137 14.82 29.64 -2.08
CA ASP A 137 13.46 29.52 -2.60
C ASP A 137 13.11 28.13 -3.13
N THR A 138 14.08 27.21 -3.24
CA THR A 138 13.81 25.84 -3.72
C THR A 138 12.86 25.12 -2.77
N THR A 139 11.73 24.65 -3.30
CA THR A 139 10.76 23.82 -2.55
C THR A 139 11.29 22.40 -2.38
N LEU A 140 10.70 21.62 -1.47
CA LEU A 140 11.11 20.23 -1.28
C LEU A 140 10.80 19.37 -2.53
N LEU A 141 9.69 19.61 -3.22
CA LEU A 141 9.35 18.91 -4.46
C LEU A 141 10.36 19.20 -5.58
N GLN A 142 10.77 20.46 -5.73
CA GLN A 142 11.82 20.84 -6.68
C GLN A 142 13.16 20.17 -6.33
N LEU A 143 13.47 20.06 -5.03
CA LEU A 143 14.66 19.36 -4.56
C LEU A 143 14.61 17.87 -4.89
N PHE A 144 13.45 17.20 -4.75
CA PHE A 144 13.29 15.80 -5.16
C PHE A 144 13.49 15.61 -6.66
N LEU A 145 12.93 16.49 -7.50
CA LEU A 145 13.16 16.44 -8.95
C LEU A 145 14.65 16.60 -9.31
N GLU A 146 15.39 17.44 -8.59
CA GLU A 146 16.83 17.56 -8.81
C GLU A 146 17.59 16.30 -8.33
N MET A 147 17.19 15.72 -7.20
CA MET A 147 17.77 14.44 -6.74
C MET A 147 17.53 13.32 -7.74
N GLU A 148 16.36 13.27 -8.38
CA GLU A 148 16.04 12.32 -9.45
C GLU A 148 16.93 12.53 -10.67
N LYS A 149 17.08 13.79 -11.09
CA LYS A 149 17.93 14.14 -12.23
C LYS A 149 19.40 13.75 -12.03
N GLU A 150 19.89 13.87 -10.81
CA GLU A 150 21.26 13.50 -10.45
C GLU A 150 21.40 12.00 -10.10
N GLY A 151 20.31 11.22 -10.14
CA GLY A 151 20.31 9.77 -9.94
C GLY A 151 20.44 9.32 -8.48
N PHE A 152 20.16 10.20 -7.51
CA PHE A 152 20.19 9.88 -6.09
C PHE A 152 18.83 9.42 -5.54
N LEU A 153 17.78 9.55 -6.34
CA LEU A 153 16.41 9.24 -5.95
C LEU A 153 15.64 8.69 -7.16
N ASP A 154 14.99 7.56 -6.99
CA ASP A 154 14.01 7.06 -7.95
C ASP A 154 13.03 6.11 -7.22
N GLU A 155 12.06 5.57 -7.97
CA GLU A 155 11.03 4.68 -7.42
C GLU A 155 11.56 3.36 -6.83
N ASN A 156 12.77 2.94 -7.17
CA ASN A 156 13.46 1.74 -6.68
C ASN A 156 14.58 2.09 -5.68
N ASN A 157 15.12 3.31 -5.73
CA ASN A 157 16.19 3.79 -4.87
C ASN A 157 15.73 4.95 -3.96
N LEU A 158 15.33 4.60 -2.73
CA LEU A 158 14.90 5.55 -1.70
C LEU A 158 15.89 5.65 -0.53
N ASP A 159 17.05 5.00 -0.59
CA ASP A 159 17.92 4.82 0.59
C ASP A 159 18.53 6.13 1.10
N VAL A 160 18.90 7.02 0.18
CA VAL A 160 19.43 8.34 0.54
C VAL A 160 18.34 9.17 1.21
N LEU A 161 17.13 9.18 0.63
CA LEU A 161 15.98 9.87 1.21
C LEU A 161 15.62 9.31 2.58
N GLN A 162 15.56 7.98 2.72
CA GLN A 162 15.25 7.32 3.98
C GLN A 162 16.21 7.74 5.08
N LYS A 163 17.53 7.71 4.83
CA LYS A 163 18.55 8.12 5.80
C LYS A 163 18.39 9.59 6.21
N MET A 164 18.21 10.48 5.24
CA MET A 164 18.02 11.91 5.54
C MET A 164 16.76 12.18 6.36
N ILE A 165 15.65 11.54 6.01
CA ILE A 165 14.40 11.68 6.75
C ILE A 165 14.50 11.04 8.15
N ALA A 166 15.20 9.92 8.30
CA ALA A 166 15.43 9.30 9.60
C ALA A 166 16.20 10.23 10.56
N ASP A 167 17.22 10.95 10.05
CA ASP A 167 18.03 11.87 10.87
C ASP A 167 17.26 13.13 11.29
N ILE A 168 16.31 13.58 10.47
CA ILE A 168 15.61 14.86 10.66
C ILE A 168 14.25 14.66 11.31
N ASN A 169 13.46 13.73 10.79
CA ASN A 169 12.11 13.46 11.23
C ASN A 169 11.78 11.95 11.20
N PRO A 170 12.18 11.20 12.25
CA PRO A 170 11.98 9.75 12.32
C PRO A 170 10.52 9.29 12.18
N CYS A 171 9.54 10.14 12.47
CA CYS A 171 8.14 9.75 12.33
C CYS A 171 7.71 9.60 10.87
N LEU A 172 8.35 10.35 9.95
CA LEU A 172 8.06 10.30 8.53
C LEU A 172 8.78 9.15 7.82
N GLU A 173 9.88 8.64 8.39
CA GLU A 173 10.61 7.48 7.86
C GLU A 173 9.69 6.26 7.68
N LYS A 174 8.74 6.09 8.61
CA LYS A 174 7.75 4.99 8.56
C LYS A 174 6.98 4.94 7.24
N ARG A 175 6.74 6.08 6.59
CA ARG A 175 6.04 6.14 5.30
C ARG A 175 6.89 5.59 4.16
N ILE A 176 8.19 5.90 4.19
CA ILE A 176 9.16 5.39 3.22
C ILE A 176 9.31 3.88 3.39
N ILE A 177 9.41 3.40 4.64
CA ILE A 177 9.46 1.97 4.94
C ILE A 177 8.19 1.27 4.45
N GLN A 178 7.02 1.83 4.74
CA GLN A 178 5.73 1.29 4.30
C GLN A 178 5.67 1.16 2.77
N TYR A 179 6.07 2.19 2.02
CA TYR A 179 6.15 2.15 0.57
C TYR A 179 7.13 1.06 0.06
N LYS A 180 8.32 0.97 0.66
CA LYS A 180 9.33 -0.05 0.30
C LYS A 180 8.81 -1.47 0.55
N SER A 181 8.18 -1.72 1.70
CA SER A 181 7.61 -3.03 2.04
C SER A 181 6.49 -3.42 1.09
N GLU A 182 5.60 -2.47 0.76
CA GLU A 182 4.52 -2.69 -0.19
C GLU A 182 5.05 -3.06 -1.58
N LYS A 183 5.96 -2.25 -2.14
CA LYS A 183 6.57 -2.52 -3.45
C LYS A 183 7.32 -3.86 -3.48
N SER A 184 8.00 -4.18 -2.38
CA SER A 184 8.70 -5.47 -2.25
C SER A 184 7.74 -6.65 -2.23
N LEU A 185 6.60 -6.55 -1.54
CA LEU A 185 5.57 -7.60 -1.55
C LEU A 185 5.01 -7.80 -2.95
N GLU A 186 4.68 -6.71 -3.64
CA GLU A 186 4.18 -6.76 -5.01
C GLU A 186 5.17 -7.49 -5.93
N VAL A 187 6.45 -7.06 -5.92
CA VAL A 187 7.52 -7.66 -6.73
C VAL A 187 7.72 -9.15 -6.39
N VAL A 188 7.73 -9.51 -5.10
CA VAL A 188 7.93 -10.90 -4.66
C VAL A 188 6.76 -11.77 -5.08
N PHE A 189 5.51 -11.34 -4.88
CA PHE A 189 4.35 -12.16 -5.22
C PHE A 189 4.12 -12.25 -6.73
N GLN A 190 4.38 -11.18 -7.49
CA GLN A 190 4.43 -11.25 -8.95
C GLN A 190 5.50 -12.23 -9.43
N TRP A 191 6.70 -12.18 -8.84
CA TRP A 191 7.77 -13.12 -9.16
C TRP A 191 7.37 -14.58 -8.86
N LEU A 192 6.64 -14.82 -7.77
CA LEU A 192 6.05 -16.10 -7.42
C LEU A 192 4.90 -16.55 -8.33
N GLY A 193 4.49 -15.72 -9.30
CA GLY A 193 3.45 -16.04 -10.28
C GLY A 193 2.03 -15.70 -9.85
N PHE A 194 1.87 -14.87 -8.81
CA PHE A 194 0.57 -14.37 -8.39
C PHE A 194 0.10 -13.23 -9.29
N GLU A 195 -1.20 -13.18 -9.51
CA GLU A 195 -1.87 -11.94 -9.84
C GLU A 195 -2.00 -11.10 -8.56
N VAL A 196 -1.36 -9.94 -8.53
CA VAL A 196 -1.31 -9.07 -7.35
C VAL A 196 -2.32 -7.93 -7.49
N LEU A 197 -3.14 -7.76 -6.45
CA LEU A 197 -4.04 -6.63 -6.27
C LEU A 197 -3.56 -5.79 -5.08
N THR A 198 -3.42 -4.49 -5.28
CA THR A 198 -2.86 -3.57 -4.28
C THR A 198 -3.83 -2.44 -3.98
N GLU A 199 -4.21 -2.32 -2.71
CA GLU A 199 -5.19 -1.34 -2.23
C GLU A 199 -4.61 -0.55 -1.07
N ARG A 200 -4.73 0.78 -1.11
CA ARG A 200 -4.07 1.69 -0.17
C ARG A 200 -5.09 2.55 0.56
N ASN A 201 -4.79 2.86 1.83
CA ASN A 201 -5.56 3.82 2.64
C ASN A 201 -7.07 3.51 2.68
N CYS A 202 -7.43 2.23 2.73
CA CYS A 202 -8.82 1.81 2.72
C CYS A 202 -9.53 2.11 4.05
N ASP A 203 -10.74 2.63 3.99
CA ASP A 203 -11.70 2.65 5.09
C ASP A 203 -12.31 1.25 5.31
N ARG A 204 -13.08 1.07 6.39
CA ARG A 204 -13.72 -0.22 6.67
C ARG A 204 -14.59 -0.74 5.51
N HIS A 205 -15.33 0.14 4.84
CA HIS A 205 -16.20 -0.26 3.75
C HIS A 205 -15.38 -0.75 2.55
N GLN A 206 -14.34 0.00 2.18
CA GLN A 206 -13.41 -0.34 1.10
C GLN A 206 -12.68 -1.66 1.37
N ILE A 207 -12.17 -1.89 2.58
CA ILE A 207 -11.54 -3.17 2.95
C ILE A 207 -12.51 -4.34 2.71
N MET A 208 -13.75 -4.22 3.18
CA MET A 208 -14.76 -5.26 2.98
C MET A 208 -15.15 -5.42 1.51
N GLN A 209 -15.17 -4.33 0.74
CA GLN A 209 -15.51 -4.37 -0.68
C GLN A 209 -14.43 -5.11 -1.47
N VAL A 210 -13.16 -4.82 -1.25
CA VAL A 210 -12.02 -5.53 -1.86
C VAL A 210 -12.10 -7.03 -1.58
N LEU A 211 -12.42 -7.43 -0.35
CA LEU A 211 -12.57 -8.85 0.01
C LEU A 211 -13.75 -9.52 -0.68
N ARG A 212 -14.88 -8.80 -0.83
CA ARG A 212 -16.06 -9.31 -1.53
C ARG A 212 -15.82 -9.43 -3.02
N ASP A 213 -15.15 -8.44 -3.62
CA ASP A 213 -14.80 -8.46 -5.04
C ASP A 213 -13.83 -9.60 -5.31
N LEU A 214 -12.85 -9.83 -4.44
CA LEU A 214 -11.97 -11.00 -4.50
C LEU A 214 -12.77 -12.31 -4.36
N ALA A 215 -13.70 -12.40 -3.40
CA ALA A 215 -14.54 -13.59 -3.20
C ALA A 215 -15.46 -13.88 -4.40
N ALA A 216 -15.88 -12.86 -5.13
CA ALA A 216 -16.74 -12.97 -6.30
C ALA A 216 -16.01 -13.47 -7.57
N ARG A 217 -14.68 -13.46 -7.58
CA ARG A 217 -13.87 -13.99 -8.70
C ARG A 217 -13.98 -15.50 -8.82
N ASP A 218 -13.78 -16.01 -10.03
CA ASP A 218 -13.62 -17.45 -10.23
C ASP A 218 -12.18 -17.88 -9.90
N HIS A 219 -12.04 -18.59 -8.79
CA HIS A 219 -10.76 -19.12 -8.32
C HIS A 219 -10.47 -20.53 -8.82
N THR A 220 -11.27 -21.11 -9.72
CA THR A 220 -11.15 -22.54 -10.11
C THR A 220 -9.74 -22.91 -10.58
N SER A 221 -9.05 -22.03 -11.31
CA SER A 221 -7.67 -22.20 -11.78
C SER A 221 -6.58 -21.81 -10.77
N ALA A 222 -6.92 -21.12 -9.67
CA ALA A 222 -5.95 -20.68 -8.67
C ALA A 222 -5.52 -21.83 -7.75
N ASP A 223 -4.28 -21.82 -7.29
CA ASP A 223 -3.77 -22.80 -6.30
C ASP A 223 -4.04 -22.38 -4.86
N CYS A 224 -3.92 -21.09 -4.56
CA CYS A 224 -4.16 -20.49 -3.25
C CYS A 224 -4.47 -18.99 -3.37
N VAL A 225 -4.91 -18.40 -2.26
CA VAL A 225 -5.04 -16.95 -2.10
C VAL A 225 -4.08 -16.49 -1.01
N VAL A 226 -3.43 -15.36 -1.24
CA VAL A 226 -2.60 -14.67 -0.25
C VAL A 226 -3.13 -13.26 -0.04
N CYS A 227 -3.32 -12.86 1.22
CA CYS A 227 -3.76 -11.54 1.63
C CYS A 227 -2.73 -10.94 2.58
N CYS A 228 -2.04 -9.90 2.14
CA CYS A 228 -1.11 -9.12 2.95
C CYS A 228 -1.80 -7.84 3.42
N VAL A 229 -1.78 -7.59 4.73
CA VAL A 229 -2.37 -6.41 5.35
C VAL A 229 -1.28 -5.65 6.07
N LEU A 230 -1.07 -4.39 5.68
CA LEU A 230 -0.15 -3.47 6.33
C LEU A 230 -0.98 -2.33 6.93
N SER A 231 -1.26 -2.38 8.24
CA SER A 231 -2.14 -1.41 8.90
C SER A 231 -1.70 -1.15 10.34
N HIS A 232 -2.24 -0.11 10.97
CA HIS A 232 -2.19 0.00 12.43
C HIS A 232 -3.21 -0.97 13.03
N GLY A 233 -2.74 -1.93 13.82
CA GLY A 233 -3.60 -2.95 14.40
C GLY A 233 -4.23 -2.54 15.71
N LYS A 234 -5.28 -3.26 16.10
CA LYS A 234 -5.65 -3.45 17.50
C LYS A 234 -5.83 -4.95 17.73
N ILE A 235 -5.87 -5.38 18.99
CA ILE A 235 -6.04 -6.78 19.39
C ILE A 235 -7.20 -7.48 18.65
N LYS A 236 -8.24 -6.73 18.23
CA LYS A 236 -9.48 -7.26 17.65
C LYS A 236 -9.58 -7.22 16.11
N GLY A 237 -8.63 -6.61 15.37
CA GLY A 237 -8.73 -6.55 13.91
C GLY A 237 -7.89 -5.46 13.22
N ILE A 238 -8.18 -5.28 11.93
CA ILE A 238 -7.58 -4.27 11.04
C ILE A 238 -8.31 -2.94 11.23
N VAL A 239 -7.57 -1.84 11.41
CA VAL A 239 -8.16 -0.49 11.48
C VAL A 239 -8.10 0.14 10.09
N GLY A 240 -9.25 0.60 9.59
CA GLY A 240 -9.35 1.40 8.37
C GLY A 240 -8.95 2.86 8.61
N VAL A 241 -8.76 3.64 7.55
CA VAL A 241 -8.41 5.07 7.68
C VAL A 241 -9.50 5.93 8.35
N ASP A 242 -10.73 5.42 8.38
CA ASP A 242 -11.87 5.98 9.11
C ASP A 242 -11.87 5.64 10.61
N GLY A 243 -10.87 4.89 11.07
CA GLY A 243 -10.74 4.43 12.46
C GLY A 243 -11.68 3.27 12.82
N GLN A 244 -12.50 2.80 11.89
CA GLN A 244 -13.36 1.64 12.09
C GLN A 244 -12.59 0.33 11.92
N ILE A 245 -13.11 -0.74 12.53
CA ILE A 245 -12.40 -2.03 12.60
C ILE A 245 -13.09 -3.06 11.70
N VAL A 246 -12.28 -3.79 10.91
CA VAL A 246 -12.64 -5.08 10.31
C VAL A 246 -12.03 -6.17 11.17
N THR A 247 -12.87 -7.03 11.73
CA THR A 247 -12.41 -8.13 12.59
C THR A 247 -11.74 -9.23 11.75
N TYR A 248 -10.80 -9.96 12.35
CA TYR A 248 -10.18 -11.12 11.69
C TYR A 248 -11.21 -12.17 11.25
N ARG A 249 -12.30 -12.29 12.01
CA ARG A 249 -13.43 -13.15 11.68
C ARG A 249 -14.10 -12.73 10.37
N GLU A 250 -14.39 -11.44 10.18
CA GLU A 250 -14.97 -10.92 8.93
C GLU A 250 -14.06 -11.20 7.73
N LEU A 251 -12.74 -11.04 7.86
CA LEU A 251 -11.78 -11.38 6.80
C LEU A 251 -11.84 -12.86 6.40
N ILE A 252 -11.77 -13.74 7.40
CA ILE A 252 -11.73 -15.20 7.20
C ILE A 252 -13.07 -15.70 6.63
N GLU A 253 -14.19 -15.23 7.16
CA GLU A 253 -15.54 -15.63 6.72
C GLU A 253 -15.82 -15.22 5.28
N THR A 254 -15.32 -14.07 4.82
CA THR A 254 -15.53 -13.59 3.44
C THR A 254 -14.92 -14.53 2.40
N LEU A 255 -13.79 -15.17 2.72
CA LEU A 255 -13.13 -16.17 1.84
C LEU A 255 -13.48 -17.62 2.20
N SER A 256 -14.48 -17.83 3.07
CA SER A 256 -14.92 -19.17 3.46
C SER A 256 -15.56 -19.93 2.29
N PRO A 257 -15.58 -21.27 2.30
CA PRO A 257 -16.25 -22.05 1.26
C PRO A 257 -17.74 -21.73 1.09
N SER A 258 -18.40 -21.19 2.13
CA SER A 258 -19.79 -20.75 2.04
C SER A 258 -20.00 -19.46 1.26
N GLN A 259 -19.01 -18.56 1.27
CA GLN A 259 -19.08 -17.27 0.57
C GLN A 259 -18.31 -17.30 -0.76
N CYS A 260 -17.28 -18.16 -0.86
CA CYS A 260 -16.46 -18.36 -2.04
C CYS A 260 -16.24 -19.87 -2.29
N PRO A 261 -17.19 -20.56 -2.95
CA PRO A 261 -17.12 -22.01 -3.16
C PRO A 261 -15.90 -22.48 -3.97
N THR A 262 -15.41 -21.64 -4.89
CA THR A 262 -14.25 -21.94 -5.76
C THR A 262 -12.93 -22.00 -4.99
N LEU A 263 -12.89 -21.50 -3.74
CA LEU A 263 -11.76 -21.61 -2.80
C LEU A 263 -11.86 -22.83 -1.86
N PHE A 264 -12.86 -23.70 -2.03
CA PHE A 264 -12.96 -24.94 -1.25
C PHE A 264 -11.71 -25.81 -1.45
N LYS A 265 -11.11 -26.27 -0.35
CA LYS A 265 -9.85 -27.05 -0.33
C LYS A 265 -8.62 -26.31 -0.90
N LYS A 266 -8.67 -24.99 -1.04
CA LYS A 266 -7.54 -24.15 -1.49
C LYS A 266 -6.97 -23.34 -0.33
N PRO A 267 -5.65 -23.33 -0.10
CA PRO A 267 -5.03 -22.54 0.96
C PRO A 267 -5.35 -21.05 0.87
N LYS A 268 -5.63 -20.43 2.03
CA LYS A 268 -5.87 -18.99 2.20
C LYS A 268 -4.88 -18.46 3.23
N LEU A 269 -3.87 -17.73 2.78
CA LEU A 269 -2.78 -17.26 3.63
C LEU A 269 -2.98 -15.78 3.93
N PHE A 270 -2.99 -15.41 5.20
CA PHE A 270 -3.10 -14.04 5.67
C PHE A 270 -1.82 -13.64 6.39
N PHE A 271 -1.20 -12.56 5.92
CA PHE A 271 -0.03 -11.95 6.54
C PHE A 271 -0.41 -10.56 7.02
N ILE A 272 -0.49 -10.36 8.34
CA ILE A 272 -0.99 -9.12 8.93
C ILE A 272 0.13 -8.46 9.71
N GLN A 273 0.66 -7.37 9.17
CA GLN A 273 1.56 -6.47 9.87
C GLN A 273 0.72 -5.37 10.52
N ALA A 274 0.48 -5.51 11.83
CA ALA A 274 -0.33 -4.57 12.57
C ALA A 274 0.09 -4.47 14.03
N CYS A 275 0.32 -3.25 14.52
CA CYS A 275 0.68 -3.00 15.92
C CYS A 275 -0.39 -3.60 16.86
N ARG A 276 -0.03 -4.42 17.86
CA ARG A 276 -1.02 -5.07 18.75
C ARG A 276 -1.48 -4.22 19.95
N GLY A 277 -1.15 -2.94 19.99
CA GLY A 277 -1.39 -2.06 21.15
C GLY A 277 -0.09 -1.67 21.85
N THR A 278 -0.21 -0.89 22.94
CA THR A 278 0.90 -0.28 23.70
C THR A 278 1.39 -1.12 24.88
N ASP A 279 0.92 -2.35 25.07
CA ASP A 279 1.39 -3.19 26.15
C ASP A 279 2.75 -3.77 25.77
N ASP A 280 3.80 -3.34 26.50
CA ASP A 280 5.14 -3.92 26.46
C ASP A 280 5.02 -5.45 26.42
N GLN A 281 5.58 -6.06 25.38
CA GLN A 281 5.64 -7.51 25.31
C GLN A 281 6.69 -7.97 26.33
N PRO A 282 6.31 -8.62 27.46
CA PRO A 282 7.31 -9.27 28.29
C PRO A 282 8.04 -10.32 27.45
N ALA A 283 9.32 -10.53 27.74
CA ALA A 283 10.11 -11.55 27.07
C ALA A 283 9.35 -12.89 27.04
N ALA A 284 9.18 -13.44 25.84
CA ALA A 284 8.52 -14.72 25.64
C ALA A 284 9.43 -15.84 26.19
N PHE A 285 9.22 -16.19 27.46
CA PHE A 285 9.56 -17.52 27.93
C PHE A 285 8.53 -18.49 27.33
N PRO A 286 8.90 -19.74 26.97
CA PRO A 286 7.92 -20.73 26.52
C PRO A 286 6.95 -21.00 27.67
N GLN A 287 5.84 -20.26 27.69
CA GLN A 287 4.74 -20.47 28.61
C GLN A 287 3.72 -21.33 27.89
N ILE A 288 3.53 -22.53 28.42
CA ILE A 288 2.32 -23.32 28.23
C ILE A 288 1.21 -22.47 28.83
N PHE A 289 0.35 -21.88 28.00
CA PHE A 289 -0.79 -21.12 28.50
C PHE A 289 -1.82 -22.07 29.15
N PRO A 290 -2.59 -21.59 30.15
CA PRO A 290 -3.56 -22.38 30.90
C PRO A 290 -4.76 -22.76 30.02
N ASP A 291 -5.35 -23.92 30.31
CA ASP A 291 -6.43 -24.63 29.61
C ASP A 291 -7.77 -23.87 29.44
N ASP A 292 -7.87 -22.59 29.81
CA ASP A 292 -9.17 -21.93 30.08
C ASP A 292 -9.75 -21.07 28.93
N GLU A 293 -9.08 -20.96 27.78
CA GLU A 293 -9.70 -20.50 26.53
C GLU A 293 -9.88 -21.67 25.56
N VAL A 294 -10.85 -22.52 25.89
CA VAL A 294 -11.25 -23.66 25.07
C VAL A 294 -11.81 -23.16 23.75
N MET A 295 -11.06 -23.34 22.64
CA MET A 295 -11.67 -23.49 21.33
C MET A 295 -12.71 -24.61 21.43
N PRO A 296 -13.97 -24.45 20.97
CA PRO A 296 -14.96 -25.51 21.09
C PRO A 296 -14.49 -26.73 20.31
N VAL A 297 -13.91 -27.70 21.03
CA VAL A 297 -13.67 -29.05 20.53
C VAL A 297 -15.04 -29.70 20.55
N SER A 298 -15.69 -29.76 19.39
CA SER A 298 -16.87 -30.59 19.26
C SER A 298 -16.43 -32.05 19.20
N ASP A 299 -16.84 -32.80 20.21
CA ASP A 299 -16.86 -34.25 20.37
C ASP A 299 -17.84 -34.96 19.40
N SER A 300 -18.34 -34.26 18.38
CA SER A 300 -19.15 -34.86 17.33
C SER A 300 -18.26 -35.60 16.33
N ALA A 301 -18.63 -36.87 16.07
CA ALA A 301 -18.08 -37.64 14.96
C ALA A 301 -18.29 -36.87 13.63
N VAL A 302 -17.21 -36.28 13.12
CA VAL A 302 -17.17 -35.63 11.81
C VAL A 302 -17.34 -36.74 10.75
N PRO A 303 -18.34 -36.68 9.85
CA PRO A 303 -18.42 -37.59 8.70
C PRO A 303 -17.05 -37.70 8.03
N ARG A 304 -16.64 -38.91 7.61
CA ARG A 304 -15.29 -39.19 7.05
C ARG A 304 -14.92 -38.28 5.86
N ASP A 305 -15.88 -37.57 5.28
CA ASP A 305 -15.72 -36.68 4.13
C ASP A 305 -15.97 -35.17 4.41
N SER A 306 -16.19 -34.74 5.65
CA SER A 306 -16.44 -33.32 5.96
C SER A 306 -15.20 -32.59 6.49
N ILE A 307 -14.83 -31.49 5.83
CA ILE A 307 -13.75 -30.59 6.22
C ILE A 307 -14.37 -29.39 6.97
N PRO A 308 -13.82 -28.95 8.13
CA PRO A 308 -14.31 -27.77 8.85
C PRO A 308 -14.33 -26.52 7.97
N LYS A 309 -15.32 -25.64 8.15
CA LYS A 309 -15.43 -24.38 7.39
C LYS A 309 -14.19 -23.48 7.50
N MET A 310 -13.45 -23.58 8.60
CA MET A 310 -12.24 -22.80 8.88
C MET A 310 -10.95 -23.59 8.58
N ALA A 311 -11.00 -24.66 7.80
CA ALA A 311 -9.81 -25.35 7.32
C ALA A 311 -9.12 -24.60 6.18
N ASP A 312 -7.84 -24.87 5.98
CA ASP A 312 -7.00 -24.29 4.92
C ASP A 312 -6.69 -22.80 5.08
N TYR A 313 -6.50 -22.33 6.32
CA TYR A 313 -6.01 -20.98 6.62
C TYR A 313 -4.62 -20.99 7.23
N LEU A 314 -3.82 -19.96 6.93
CA LEU A 314 -2.60 -19.61 7.65
C LEU A 314 -2.73 -18.14 8.07
N LEU A 315 -2.56 -17.84 9.36
CA LEU A 315 -2.50 -16.46 9.86
C LEU A 315 -1.13 -16.20 10.49
N ALA A 316 -0.38 -15.28 9.89
CA ALA A 316 0.91 -14.82 10.39
C ALA A 316 0.83 -13.33 10.77
N MET A 317 1.17 -13.00 12.02
CA MET A 317 1.12 -11.63 12.51
C MET A 317 2.51 -11.10 12.91
N SER A 318 2.84 -9.88 12.49
CA SER A 318 4.04 -9.15 12.92
C SER A 318 3.66 -7.96 13.80
N THR A 319 4.34 -7.80 14.94
CA THR A 319 3.96 -6.88 16.02
C THR A 319 5.08 -5.92 16.43
N VAL A 320 6.31 -6.08 15.90
CA VAL A 320 7.49 -5.35 16.36
C VAL A 320 7.67 -4.05 15.56
N PRO A 321 7.70 -2.87 16.21
CA PRO A 321 8.04 -1.62 15.55
C PRO A 321 9.45 -1.68 14.94
N GLY A 322 9.60 -1.34 13.66
CA GLY A 322 10.89 -1.30 12.97
C GLY A 322 11.35 -2.62 12.33
N VAL A 323 10.53 -3.69 12.36
CA VAL A 323 10.82 -4.95 11.67
C VAL A 323 9.70 -5.28 10.68
N ASP A 324 10.00 -5.12 9.39
CA ASP A 324 9.14 -5.47 8.25
C ASP A 324 8.85 -6.99 8.22
N LEU A 325 7.64 -7.38 7.83
CA LEU A 325 7.27 -8.78 7.53
C LEU A 325 8.29 -9.46 6.59
N LEU A 326 8.83 -8.79 5.58
CA LEU A 326 9.92 -9.30 4.73
C LEU A 326 11.22 -9.49 5.50
N SER A 327 11.56 -8.59 6.43
CA SER A 327 12.70 -8.76 7.33
C SER A 327 12.48 -9.93 8.27
N ILE A 328 11.26 -10.13 8.80
CA ILE A 328 10.91 -11.30 9.61
C ILE A 328 10.96 -12.56 8.75
N LEU A 329 10.33 -12.60 7.59
CA LEU A 329 10.33 -13.76 6.72
C LEU A 329 11.75 -14.07 6.24
N THR A 330 12.58 -13.08 5.93
CA THR A 330 13.97 -13.25 5.48
C THR A 330 14.90 -13.64 6.63
N GLN A 331 14.81 -12.96 7.77
CA GLN A 331 15.63 -13.22 8.94
C GLN A 331 15.21 -14.51 9.65
N VAL A 332 13.91 -14.77 9.82
CA VAL A 332 13.41 -16.06 10.27
C VAL A 332 13.87 -17.12 9.30
N ASN A 333 13.66 -17.00 7.98
CA ASN A 333 14.12 -18.04 7.04
C ASN A 333 15.67 -18.20 7.05
N SER A 334 16.44 -17.13 7.23
CA SER A 334 17.91 -17.13 7.36
C SER A 334 18.38 -17.79 8.66
N ASP A 335 17.91 -17.33 9.82
CA ASP A 335 18.29 -17.81 11.14
C ASP A 335 17.75 -19.22 11.39
N TRP A 336 16.65 -19.56 10.73
CA TRP A 336 16.08 -20.89 10.73
C TRP A 336 16.75 -21.90 9.83
N SER A 337 17.29 -21.44 8.70
CA SER A 337 18.17 -22.28 7.89
C SER A 337 19.37 -22.78 8.70
N LYS A 338 19.75 -22.07 9.77
CA LYS A 338 20.94 -22.29 10.61
C LYS A 338 20.66 -22.99 11.94
N LYS A 339 19.42 -23.06 12.44
CA LYS A 339 19.10 -23.68 13.75
C LYS A 339 18.53 -25.08 13.58
N THR A 340 19.35 -26.08 13.92
CA THR A 340 18.96 -27.50 14.07
C THR A 340 18.98 -27.92 15.53
N ASP A 341 18.22 -28.96 15.87
CA ASP A 341 18.33 -29.64 17.16
C ASP A 341 19.74 -30.24 17.39
N LYS A 342 20.01 -30.72 18.61
CA LYS A 342 21.31 -31.29 19.01
C LYS A 342 21.75 -32.50 18.17
N SER A 343 20.85 -33.09 17.38
CA SER A 343 21.11 -34.22 16.48
C SER A 343 21.20 -33.83 15.00
N GLY A 344 20.97 -32.56 14.66
CA GLY A 344 20.98 -32.08 13.27
C GLY A 344 19.75 -32.45 12.45
N LEU A 345 18.77 -33.17 13.03
CA LEU A 345 17.70 -33.85 12.28
C LEU A 345 16.38 -33.08 12.25
N ARG A 346 16.14 -32.18 13.21
CA ARG A 346 14.91 -31.37 13.28
C ARG A 346 15.23 -29.88 13.30
N LYS A 347 14.47 -29.12 12.51
CA LYS A 347 14.45 -27.65 12.53
C LYS A 347 13.24 -27.21 13.35
N GLN A 348 13.36 -26.11 14.09
CA GLN A 348 12.24 -25.54 14.86
C GLN A 348 11.15 -24.99 13.88
N MET A 349 9.95 -24.52 14.32
CA MET A 349 8.98 -23.75 13.48
C MET A 349 8.62 -22.41 14.21
N PRO A 350 8.48 -21.16 13.61
CA PRO A 350 7.77 -20.11 14.36
C PRO A 350 6.36 -20.65 14.60
N GLN A 351 5.58 -20.07 15.50
CA GLN A 351 4.18 -20.49 15.69
C GLN A 351 3.25 -19.61 14.85
N PRO A 352 2.96 -19.96 13.59
CA PRO A 352 1.75 -19.52 12.94
C PRO A 352 0.57 -20.32 13.47
N GLU A 353 -0.59 -19.68 13.58
CA GLU A 353 -1.86 -20.39 13.66
C GLU A 353 -2.23 -20.84 12.24
N PHE A 354 -2.43 -22.14 12.05
CA PHE A 354 -2.83 -22.66 10.75
C PHE A 354 -3.79 -23.85 10.89
N THR A 355 -4.66 -23.95 9.91
CA THR A 355 -5.59 -25.07 9.71
C THR A 355 -5.38 -25.72 8.34
N LEU A 356 -4.21 -25.48 7.72
CA LEU A 356 -3.80 -26.04 6.43
C LEU A 356 -3.87 -27.57 6.44
N THR A 357 -4.73 -28.13 5.59
CA THR A 357 -4.81 -29.58 5.36
C THR A 357 -3.86 -30.06 4.26
N LYS A 358 -3.22 -29.11 3.55
CA LYS A 358 -2.29 -29.35 2.45
C LYS A 358 -0.96 -28.61 2.67
N ARG A 359 0.12 -29.19 2.18
CA ARG A 359 1.43 -28.53 2.13
C ARG A 359 1.43 -27.46 1.04
N VAL A 360 1.69 -26.21 1.41
CA VAL A 360 1.92 -25.12 0.46
C VAL A 360 3.42 -25.06 0.14
N VAL A 361 3.77 -25.10 -1.15
CA VAL A 361 5.15 -24.96 -1.62
C VAL A 361 5.15 -23.90 -2.70
N PHE A 362 5.89 -22.81 -2.49
CA PHE A 362 6.16 -21.83 -3.54
C PHE A 362 7.34 -22.33 -4.37
N PRO A 363 7.11 -22.81 -5.61
CA PRO A 363 8.20 -23.25 -6.46
C PRO A 363 9.09 -22.05 -6.77
N LYS A 364 10.42 -22.24 -6.75
CA LYS A 364 11.36 -21.18 -7.14
C LYS A 364 11.12 -20.85 -8.62
N PRO A 365 10.73 -19.61 -8.96
CA PRO A 365 10.60 -19.16 -10.34
C PRO A 365 11.90 -19.37 -11.11
N LYS A 366 11.79 -19.64 -12.41
CA LYS A 366 12.96 -19.92 -13.28
C LYS A 366 13.86 -18.70 -13.47
N THR A 367 13.34 -17.50 -13.22
CA THR A 367 14.05 -16.22 -13.27
C THR A 367 14.77 -15.95 -11.96
N ARG A 368 15.93 -15.25 -12.00
CA ARG A 368 16.61 -14.80 -10.78
C ARG A 368 15.65 -13.95 -9.94
N THR A 369 15.76 -14.06 -8.61
CA THR A 369 15.04 -13.20 -7.67
C THR A 369 15.24 -11.74 -8.07
N PRO A 370 14.17 -10.94 -8.26
CA PRO A 370 14.30 -9.50 -8.35
C PRO A 370 14.90 -9.03 -7.03
N LEU A 371 16.14 -8.53 -7.07
CA LEU A 371 16.67 -7.78 -5.93
C LEU A 371 15.91 -6.44 -5.92
N PRO A 372 15.31 -6.04 -4.79
CA PRO A 372 14.84 -4.67 -4.62
C PRO A 372 16.02 -3.69 -4.73
#